data_AF-A0A249P4T8-F1
#
_entry.id   AF-A0A249P4T8-F1
#
_cell.length_a   1.000
_cell.length_b   1.000
_cell.length_c   1.000
_cell.angle_alpha   90.00
_cell.angle_beta   90.00
_cell.angle_gamma   90.00
#
_symmetry.space_group_name_H-M   'P 1'
#
loop_
_entity.id
_entity.type
_entity.pdbx_description
1 polymer ?
#
loop_
_entity_poly.entity_id
_entity_poly.type
_entity_poly.pdbx_seq_one_letter_code
_entity_poly.pdbx_strand_id
1 'polypeptide(L)'
;MLLRLDLFYAAVGVAIEERTGLLISRTLEISDEGIGRVLFTTRRLVVLSKTLRDVHRFGFNTLGKCAKTGTKLVKDAIKSIETYPDVARA
;
A
#
# COMPACT_ATOMS: atom_id res chain seq x y z
N MET A 1 11.17 -14.35 3.28
CA MET A 1 10.05 -13.81 4.10
C MET A 1 9.46 -12.52 3.53
N LEU A 2 10.28 -11.61 3.00
CA LEU A 2 9.83 -10.37 2.35
C LEU A 2 8.87 -10.56 1.17
N LEU A 3 8.96 -11.67 0.42
CA LEU A 3 8.13 -11.90 -0.77
C LEU A 3 6.62 -11.82 -0.49
N ARG A 4 6.14 -12.35 0.66
CA ARG A 4 4.70 -12.33 0.98
C ARG A 4 4.18 -10.92 1.23
N LEU A 5 4.99 -10.12 1.90
CA LEU A 5 4.72 -8.72 2.17
C LEU A 5 4.74 -7.91 0.88
N ASP A 6 5.75 -8.14 0.04
CA ASP A 6 5.92 -7.50 -1.25
C ASP A 6 4.73 -7.78 -2.17
N LEU A 7 4.32 -9.04 -2.30
CA LEU A 7 3.14 -9.45 -3.07
C LEU A 7 1.84 -8.86 -2.51
N PHE A 8 1.68 -8.82 -1.20
CA PHE A 8 0.48 -8.22 -0.58
C PHE A 8 0.36 -6.74 -0.95
N TYR A 9 1.43 -5.96 -0.80
CA TYR A 9 1.40 -4.56 -1.17
C TYR A 9 1.37 -4.33 -2.68
N ALA A 10 1.99 -5.20 -3.49
CA ALA A 10 1.85 -5.16 -4.95
C ALA A 10 0.37 -5.32 -5.36
N ALA A 11 -0.35 -6.29 -4.77
CA ALA A 11 -1.77 -6.49 -5.05
C ALA A 11 -2.63 -5.29 -4.62
N VAL A 12 -2.31 -4.63 -3.50
CA VAL A 12 -2.98 -3.39 -3.08
C VAL A 12 -2.72 -2.27 -4.09
N GLY A 13 -1.49 -2.16 -4.63
CA GLY A 13 -1.13 -1.18 -5.66
C GLY A 13 -1.98 -1.33 -6.91
N VAL A 14 -1.98 -2.54 -7.49
CA VAL A 14 -2.78 -2.87 -8.69
C VAL A 14 -4.26 -2.59 -8.45
N ALA A 15 -4.80 -2.95 -7.28
CA ALA A 15 -6.20 -2.69 -6.96
C ALA A 15 -6.54 -1.18 -6.90
N ILE A 16 -5.59 -0.32 -6.52
CA ILE A 16 -5.77 1.14 -6.57
C ILE A 16 -5.71 1.63 -8.01
N GLU A 17 -4.74 1.14 -8.80
CA GLU A 17 -4.62 1.48 -10.23
C GLU A 17 -5.89 1.15 -11.00
N GLU A 18 -6.44 -0.06 -10.82
CA GLU A 18 -7.69 -0.50 -11.47
C GLU A 18 -8.89 0.40 -11.15
N ARG A 19 -8.96 0.97 -9.94
CA ARG A 19 -10.10 1.79 -9.48
C ARG A 19 -9.96 3.27 -9.82
N THR A 20 -8.72 3.75 -9.97
CA THR A 20 -8.45 5.19 -10.13
C THR A 20 -7.96 5.55 -11.53
N GLY A 21 -7.44 4.58 -12.29
CA GLY A 21 -6.77 4.80 -13.57
C GLY A 21 -5.44 5.54 -13.44
N LEU A 22 -4.89 5.66 -12.22
CA LEU A 22 -3.62 6.33 -11.95
C LEU A 22 -2.54 5.29 -11.64
N LEU A 23 -1.36 5.45 -12.23
CA LEU A 23 -0.21 4.61 -11.93
C LEU A 23 0.25 4.82 -10.48
N ILE A 24 0.48 3.73 -9.76
CA ILE A 24 0.93 3.71 -8.37
C ILE A 24 2.34 3.14 -8.28
N SER A 25 3.30 4.00 -7.91
CA SER A 25 4.66 3.58 -7.58
C SER A 25 4.72 3.16 -6.11
N ARG A 26 5.24 1.96 -5.86
CA ARG A 26 5.40 1.41 -4.51
C ARG A 26 6.88 1.35 -4.13
N THR A 27 7.19 1.86 -2.95
CA THR A 27 8.51 1.70 -2.30
C THR A 27 8.33 0.98 -0.98
N LEU A 28 9.05 -0.12 -0.81
CA LEU A 28 9.20 -0.81 0.48
C LEU A 28 10.65 -0.69 0.93
N GLU A 29 10.86 -0.13 2.11
CA GLU A 29 12.15 -0.06 2.76
C GLU A 29 12.05 -0.81 4.10
N ILE A 30 12.91 -1.79 4.32
CA ILE A 30 12.89 -2.63 5.51
C ILE A 30 14.32 -2.74 6.02
N SER A 31 14.53 -2.41 7.29
CA SER A 31 15.79 -2.60 8.00
C SER A 31 15.94 -4.06 8.44
N ASP A 32 17.18 -4.44 8.74
CA ASP A 32 17.50 -5.77 9.28
C ASP A 32 16.86 -6.04 10.65
N GLU A 33 16.45 -4.99 11.37
CA GLU A 33 15.73 -5.09 12.65
C GLU A 33 14.23 -5.40 12.48
N GLY A 34 13.75 -5.54 11.24
CA GLY A 34 12.34 -5.83 10.98
C GLY A 34 11.43 -4.62 11.19
N ILE A 35 11.98 -3.41 11.06
CA ILE A 35 11.24 -2.16 11.02
C ILE A 35 11.34 -1.63 9.59
N GLY A 36 10.24 -1.10 9.06
CA GLY A 36 10.25 -0.60 7.70
C GLY A 36 9.16 0.40 7.42
N ARG A 37 9.08 0.80 6.15
CA ARG A 37 8.04 1.69 5.65
C ARG A 37 7.61 1.21 4.27
N VAL A 38 6.29 1.23 4.08
CA VAL A 38 5.69 1.15 2.75
C VAL A 38 5.16 2.53 2.37
N LEU A 39 5.52 2.96 1.18
CA LEU A 39 5.09 4.21 0.58
C LEU A 39 4.49 3.92 -0.78
N PHE A 40 3.26 4.38 -1.02
CA PHE A 40 2.67 4.40 -2.35
C PHE A 40 2.56 5.85 -2.78
N THR A 41 3.01 6.12 -3.99
CA THR A 41 2.94 7.43 -4.60
C THR A 41 2.25 7.34 -5.95
N THR A 42 1.50 8.38 -6.30
CA THR A 42 1.05 8.60 -7.67
C THR A 42 1.47 10.00 -8.06
N ARG A 43 2.29 10.09 -9.10
CA ARG A 43 2.91 11.35 -9.51
C ARG A 43 3.57 12.08 -8.33
N ARG A 44 2.99 13.20 -7.87
CA ARG A 44 3.50 14.03 -6.77
C ARG A 44 2.78 13.77 -5.43
N LEU A 45 1.76 12.93 -5.41
CA LEU A 45 0.96 12.64 -4.22
C LEU A 45 1.43 11.34 -3.55
N VAL A 46 1.65 11.39 -2.24
CA VAL A 46 1.74 10.19 -1.40
C VAL A 46 0.33 9.74 -1.04
N VAL A 47 -0.10 8.58 -1.54
CA VAL A 47 -1.46 8.06 -1.33
C VAL A 47 -1.56 7.10 -0.15
N LEU A 48 -0.43 6.47 0.22
CA LEU A 48 -0.35 5.62 1.39
C LEU A 48 1.06 5.71 1.97
N SER A 49 1.14 5.93 3.28
CA SER A 49 2.39 5.89 4.02
C SER A 49 2.14 5.11 5.30
N LYS A 50 2.76 3.93 5.42
CA LYS A 50 2.59 3.07 6.60
C LYS A 50 3.92 2.55 7.09
N THR A 51 4.17 2.76 8.38
CA THR A 51 5.30 2.15 9.08
C THR A 51 4.97 0.69 9.37
N LEU A 52 5.92 -0.18 9.06
CA LEU A 52 5.88 -1.60 9.33
C LEU A 52 6.76 -1.88 10.55
N ARG A 53 6.27 -2.68 11.48
CA ARG A 53 7.01 -3.21 12.61
C ARG A 53 6.83 -4.71 12.64
N ASP A 54 7.82 -5.42 13.18
CA ASP A 54 7.81 -6.87 13.29
C ASP A 54 7.52 -7.54 11.94
N VAL A 55 8.15 -7.09 10.85
CA VAL A 55 7.81 -7.57 9.48
C VAL A 55 8.01 -9.08 9.33
N HIS A 56 8.85 -9.68 10.18
CA HIS A 56 9.03 -11.12 10.29
C HIS A 56 7.75 -11.89 10.68
N ARG A 57 6.81 -11.21 11.35
CA ARG A 57 5.52 -11.78 11.77
C ARG A 57 4.39 -11.44 10.78
N PHE A 58 4.72 -10.85 9.63
CA PHE A 58 3.71 -10.49 8.65
C PHE A 58 2.95 -11.72 8.14
N GLY A 59 1.64 -11.72 8.38
CA GLY A 59 0.73 -12.79 7.99
C GLY A 59 -0.68 -12.50 8.49
N PHE A 60 -1.65 -13.22 7.95
CA PHE A 60 -3.05 -13.12 8.37
C PHE A 60 -3.56 -14.51 8.77
N ASN A 61 -4.31 -14.57 9.86
CA ASN A 61 -4.87 -15.84 10.34
C ASN A 61 -5.93 -16.42 9.40
N THR A 62 -6.56 -15.58 8.56
CA THR A 62 -7.58 -16.00 7.59
C THR A 62 -7.52 -15.15 6.32
N LEU A 63 -7.96 -15.71 5.20
CA LEU A 63 -8.09 -14.98 3.93
C LEU A 63 -9.05 -13.78 4.05
N GLY A 64 -10.13 -13.90 4.83
CA GLY A 64 -11.06 -12.80 5.08
C GLY A 64 -10.41 -11.60 5.77
N LYS A 65 -9.50 -11.84 6.74
CA LYS A 65 -8.73 -10.76 7.39
C LYS A 65 -7.74 -10.11 6.42
N CYS A 66 -7.11 -10.91 5.56
CA CYS A 66 -6.24 -10.42 4.48
C CYS A 66 -7.02 -9.47 3.56
N ALA A 67 -8.15 -9.94 3.01
CA ALA A 67 -9.00 -9.17 2.10
C ALA A 67 -9.55 -7.89 2.75
N LYS A 68 -10.00 -7.96 4.01
CA LYS A 68 -10.51 -6.80 4.75
C LYS A 68 -9.42 -5.73 4.96
N THR A 69 -8.20 -6.17 5.30
CA THR A 69 -7.06 -5.26 5.48
C THR A 69 -6.67 -4.61 4.15
N GLY A 70 -6.53 -5.39 3.09
CA GLY A 70 -6.21 -4.88 1.75
C GLY A 70 -7.26 -3.89 1.25
N THR A 71 -8.54 -4.26 1.33
CA THR A 71 -9.66 -3.39 0.93
C THR A 71 -9.66 -2.07 1.68
N LYS A 72 -9.31 -2.07 2.98
CA LYS A 72 -9.21 -0.84 3.75
C LYS A 72 -8.11 0.07 3.20
N LEU A 73 -6.92 -0.48 2.92
CA LEU A 73 -5.80 0.30 2.36
C LEU A 73 -6.15 0.90 1.00
N VAL A 74 -6.84 0.15 0.13
CA VAL A 74 -7.31 0.64 -1.17
C VAL A 74 -8.30 1.80 -0.98
N LYS A 75 -9.29 1.65 -0.10
CA LYS A 75 -10.27 2.71 0.19
C LYS A 75 -9.62 3.97 0.73
N ASP A 76 -8.69 3.82 1.67
CA ASP A 76 -7.97 4.95 2.26
C ASP A 76 -7.15 5.68 1.19
N ALA A 77 -6.48 4.95 0.29
CA ALA A 77 -5.71 5.54 -0.81
C ALA A 77 -6.58 6.26 -1.85
N ILE A 78 -7.72 5.67 -2.24
CA ILE A 78 -8.70 6.31 -3.14
C ILE A 78 -9.21 7.61 -2.51
N LYS A 79 -9.55 7.59 -1.22
CA LYS A 79 -9.99 8.79 -0.50
C LYS A 79 -8.93 9.89 -0.53
N SER A 80 -7.65 9.55 -0.35
CA SER A 80 -6.55 10.51 -0.46
C SER A 80 -6.43 11.11 -1.86
N ILE A 81 -6.62 10.31 -2.91
CA ILE A 81 -6.61 10.77 -4.31
C ILE A 81 -7.78 11.72 -4.58
N GLU A 82 -8.99 11.36 -4.14
CA GLU A 82 -10.20 12.19 -4.30
C GLU A 82 -10.12 13.51 -3.52
N THR A 83 -9.39 13.52 -2.40
CA THR A 83 -9.17 14.75 -1.61
C THR A 83 -8.19 15.71 -2.30
N TYR A 84 -7.21 15.18 -3.05
CA TYR A 84 -6.16 15.97 -3.70
C TYR A 84 -6.00 15.61 -5.20
N PRO A 85 -7.06 15.78 -6.02
CA PRO A 85 -7.05 15.35 -7.42
C PRO A 85 -6.01 16.12 -8.25
N ASP A 86 -5.79 17.39 -7.94
CA ASP A 86 -4.84 18.25 -8.64
C ASP A 86 -3.40 17.71 -8.51
N VAL A 87 -3.02 17.25 -7.31
CA VAL A 87 -1.68 16.70 -7.04
C VAL A 87 -1.55 15.29 -7.63
N ALA A 88 -2.63 14.50 -7.60
CA ALA A 88 -2.66 13.15 -8.16
C ALA A 88 -2.60 13.13 -9.71
N ARG A 89 -3.05 14.21 -10.36
CA ARG A 89 -3.11 14.35 -11.83
C ARG A 89 -2.13 15.36 -12.43
N ALA A 90 -1.25 15.93 -11.60
CA ALA A 90 -0.24 16.92 -11.98
C ALA A 90 0.78 16.47 -13.05
#